data_AF-A0A7L1X3G4-F1
#
_entry.id   AF-A0A7L1X3G4-F1
#
_cell.length_a   1.000
_cell.length_b   1.000
_cell.length_c   1.000
_cell.angle_alpha   90.00
_cell.angle_beta   90.00
_cell.angle_gamma   90.00
#
_symmetry.space_group_name_H-M   'P 1'
#
loop_
_entity.id
_entity.type
_entity.pdbx_description
1 polymer ?
#
loop_
_entity_poly.entity_id
_entity_poly.type
_entity_poly.pdbx_seq_one_letter_code
_entity_poly.pdbx_strand_id
1 'polypeptide(L)'
;MDPDFLNVFTQPAAVNQFVTENAIPQGEKRKLIKPSSRNTPKLEELQLLLIDWINTTLKEEHIVVKSLEEDLYDGLVLHHLLENLGSLKLDVDKIALTEKKQRQKLSVILEAVAKCLQLEESQLKWSVESILTKDLLSTLHLLVAIAKHFKPNLAMPSNVQVETITIENTSRGLKTTNAVEYITENKENLEAQSKDDAFDELFSRAPDKLDAVKKVFLQFVNQHIGKLGLSVKDIESQFADGVILLLLIGQLEGYFLNLRDFFLTPASTTEMLHNVNLALDLLTDGGLLNFSVNSE
;
A
#
# COMPACT_ATOMS: atom_id res chain seq x y z
N MET A 1 31.16 -14.82 32.23
CA MET A 1 30.46 -13.52 32.36
C MET A 1 29.56 -13.40 31.15
N ASP A 2 28.28 -13.11 31.35
CA ASP A 2 27.33 -12.93 30.25
C ASP A 2 27.70 -11.69 29.41
N PRO A 3 27.82 -11.83 28.07
CA PRO A 3 28.13 -10.70 27.18
C PRO A 3 27.03 -9.62 27.19
N ASP A 4 25.85 -9.93 27.72
CA ASP A 4 24.72 -9.00 27.84
C ASP A 4 24.90 -7.94 28.95
N PHE A 5 25.76 -8.16 29.95
CA PHE A 5 25.94 -7.21 31.05
C PHE A 5 26.74 -5.95 30.65
N LEU A 6 27.57 -6.04 29.60
CA LEU A 6 28.42 -4.92 29.16
C LEU A 6 27.71 -3.95 28.19
N ASN A 7 26.58 -4.35 27.61
CA ASN A 7 25.79 -3.50 26.70
C ASN A 7 24.87 -2.50 27.42
N VAL A 8 24.72 -2.60 28.75
CA VAL A 8 23.89 -1.69 29.54
C VAL A 8 24.59 -0.35 29.82
N PHE A 9 25.93 -0.29 29.74
CA PHE A 9 26.72 0.88 30.15
C PHE A 9 27.34 1.70 29.01
N THR A 10 27.08 1.36 27.75
CA THR A 10 27.63 2.08 26.58
C THR A 10 26.60 2.91 25.81
N GLN A 11 25.34 2.96 26.25
CA GLN A 11 24.32 3.79 25.61
C GLN A 11 24.42 5.25 26.10
N PRO A 12 24.34 6.25 25.19
CA PRO A 12 24.36 7.66 25.57
C PRO A 12 23.26 7.98 26.59
N ALA A 13 23.51 8.89 27.54
CA ALA A 13 22.53 9.28 28.58
C ALA A 13 21.16 9.67 28.02
N ALA A 14 21.12 10.29 26.83
CA ALA A 14 19.89 10.64 26.11
C ALA A 14 19.06 9.42 25.69
N VAL A 15 19.71 8.30 25.34
CA VAL A 15 19.02 7.04 24.98
C VAL A 15 18.47 6.37 26.23
N ASN A 16 19.20 6.37 27.34
CA ASN A 16 18.70 5.82 28.61
C ASN A 16 17.49 6.61 29.13
N GLN A 17 17.51 7.94 29.02
CA GLN A 17 16.36 8.76 29.36
C GLN A 17 15.15 8.46 28.45
N PHE A 18 15.38 8.38 27.13
CA PHE A 18 14.35 7.99 26.17
C PHE A 18 13.73 6.62 26.45
N VAL A 19 14.54 5.62 26.82
CA VAL A 19 14.07 4.27 27.18
C VAL A 19 13.24 4.30 28.47
N THR A 20 13.62 5.12 29.44
CA THR A 20 12.92 5.24 30.72
C THR A 20 11.57 5.95 30.54
N GLU A 21 11.51 7.01 29.74
CA GLU A 21 10.27 7.73 29.41
C GLU A 21 9.30 6.86 28.60
N ASN A 22 9.81 5.89 27.84
CA ASN A 22 9.02 4.96 27.03
C ASN A 22 8.93 3.55 27.65
N ALA A 23 9.16 3.43 28.96
CA ALA A 23 9.03 2.15 29.65
C ALA A 23 7.57 1.65 29.59
N ILE A 24 7.40 0.35 29.39
CA ILE A 24 6.10 -0.31 29.18
C ILE A 24 5.82 -1.33 30.29
N PRO A 25 4.55 -1.75 30.49
CA PRO A 25 4.17 -2.80 31.42
C PRO A 25 4.93 -4.12 31.22
N GLN A 26 5.02 -4.92 32.28
CA GLN A 26 5.76 -6.18 32.27
C GLN A 26 5.15 -7.17 31.25
N GLY A 27 5.99 -7.70 30.36
CA GLY A 27 5.61 -8.61 29.28
C GLY A 27 5.29 -7.93 27.95
N GLU A 28 5.24 -6.60 27.90
CA GLU A 28 5.04 -5.87 26.66
C GLU A 28 6.36 -5.60 25.92
N LYS A 29 6.23 -5.39 24.61
CA LYS A 29 7.31 -5.03 23.70
C LYS A 29 6.87 -3.86 22.84
N ARG A 30 7.68 -2.80 22.75
CA ARG A 30 7.42 -1.62 21.93
C ARG A 30 8.63 -1.30 21.07
N LYS A 31 8.40 -1.00 19.80
CA LYS A 31 9.42 -0.60 18.84
C LYS A 31 9.23 0.87 18.49
N LEU A 32 10.29 1.67 18.60
CA LEU A 32 10.24 3.12 18.40
C LEU A 32 11.40 3.59 17.52
N ILE A 33 11.20 4.69 16.79
CA ILE A 33 12.29 5.37 16.08
C ILE A 33 13.24 6.00 17.11
N LYS A 34 14.54 5.75 16.96
CA LYS A 34 15.54 6.41 17.80
C LYS A 34 15.55 7.92 17.53
N PRO A 35 15.76 8.76 18.56
CA PRO A 35 15.87 10.20 18.38
C PRO A 35 16.90 10.63 17.34
N SER A 36 18.02 9.90 17.22
CA SER A 36 19.07 10.16 16.21
C SER A 36 18.59 10.01 14.77
N SER A 37 17.57 9.18 14.51
CA SER A 37 17.04 8.93 13.17
C SER A 37 15.81 9.77 12.82
N ARG A 38 15.15 10.39 13.81
CA ARG A 38 13.92 11.19 13.60
C ARG A 38 14.13 12.40 12.67
N ASN A 39 15.33 12.97 12.64
CA ASN A 39 15.65 14.18 11.87
C ASN A 39 16.53 13.89 10.64
N THR A 40 16.42 12.68 10.07
CA THR A 40 17.18 12.35 8.86
C THR A 40 16.52 12.99 7.63
N PRO A 41 17.28 13.58 6.69
CA PRO A 41 16.71 14.28 5.54
C PRO A 41 15.75 13.44 4.70
N LYS A 42 16.07 12.14 4.50
CA LYS A 42 15.20 11.21 3.77
C LYS A 42 13.87 10.92 4.46
N LEU A 43 13.88 10.86 5.79
CA LEU A 43 12.65 10.63 6.56
C LEU A 43 11.78 11.89 6.54
N GLU A 44 12.39 13.06 6.62
CA GLU A 44 11.69 14.35 6.50
C GLU A 44 11.08 14.51 5.10
N GLU A 45 11.82 14.19 4.04
CA GLU A 45 11.31 14.16 2.66
C GLU A 45 10.10 13.24 2.52
N LEU A 46 10.16 12.02 3.07
CA LEU A 46 9.03 11.08 3.05
C LEU A 46 7.81 11.65 3.80
N GLN A 47 8.02 12.22 4.99
CA GLN A 47 6.94 12.82 5.77
C GLN A 47 6.28 13.98 5.02
N LEU A 48 7.07 14.87 4.43
CA LEU A 48 6.56 15.99 3.64
C LEU A 48 5.78 15.53 2.42
N LEU A 49 6.29 14.52 1.69
CA LEU A 49 5.59 13.93 0.56
C LEU A 49 4.23 13.34 0.97
N LEU A 50 4.19 12.61 2.08
CA LEU A 50 2.95 12.03 2.61
C LEU A 50 1.95 13.11 3.05
N ILE A 51 2.43 14.16 3.73
CA ILE A 51 1.60 15.31 4.13
C ILE A 51 1.03 16.02 2.90
N ASP A 52 1.86 16.33 1.90
CA ASP A 52 1.45 17.00 0.68
C ASP A 52 0.41 16.17 -0.10
N TRP A 53 0.65 14.85 -0.19
CA TRP A 53 -0.29 13.93 -0.81
C TRP A 53 -1.64 13.91 -0.08
N ILE A 54 -1.66 13.71 1.25
CA ILE A 54 -2.90 13.69 2.04
C ILE A 54 -3.66 15.01 1.90
N ASN A 55 -2.96 16.14 2.02
CA ASN A 55 -3.56 17.48 1.90
C ASN A 55 -4.13 17.75 0.51
N THR A 56 -3.44 17.27 -0.53
CA THR A 56 -3.93 17.38 -1.91
C THR A 56 -5.17 16.52 -2.13
N THR A 57 -5.19 15.30 -1.59
CA THR A 57 -6.34 14.40 -1.69
C THR A 57 -7.56 14.94 -0.92
N LEU A 58 -7.36 15.51 0.26
CA LEU A 58 -8.43 15.97 1.16
C LEU A 58 -8.74 17.46 1.06
N LYS A 59 -8.35 18.10 -0.05
CA LYS A 59 -8.46 19.54 -0.26
C LYS A 59 -9.92 20.00 -0.27
N GLU A 60 -10.80 19.24 -0.89
CA GLU A 60 -12.24 19.56 -1.02
C GLU A 60 -12.97 19.43 0.32
N GLU A 61 -12.49 18.57 1.21
CA GLU A 61 -12.98 18.41 2.58
C GLU A 61 -12.42 19.46 3.55
N HIS A 62 -11.54 20.36 3.08
CA HIS A 62 -10.86 21.38 3.89
C HIS A 62 -10.07 20.82 5.08
N ILE A 63 -9.54 19.61 4.94
CA ILE A 63 -8.68 18.97 5.95
C ILE A 63 -7.23 19.36 5.67
N VAL A 64 -6.52 19.80 6.70
CA VAL A 64 -5.10 20.19 6.61
C VAL A 64 -4.30 19.46 7.68
N VAL A 65 -3.46 18.53 7.23
CA VAL A 65 -2.46 17.82 8.00
C VAL A 65 -1.17 18.62 8.05
N LYS A 66 -0.57 18.71 9.23
CA LYS A 66 0.72 19.33 9.51
C LYS A 66 1.70 18.35 10.17
N SER A 67 1.18 17.37 10.89
CA SER A 67 1.96 16.33 11.57
C SER A 67 1.25 14.99 11.44
N LEU A 68 1.97 14.01 10.90
CA LEU A 68 1.43 12.65 10.76
C LEU A 68 1.09 12.02 12.13
N GLU A 69 1.87 12.32 13.18
CA GLU A 69 1.62 11.82 14.54
C GLU A 69 0.40 12.49 15.20
N GLU A 70 0.26 13.82 15.03
CA GLU A 70 -0.73 14.61 15.76
C GLU A 70 -2.10 14.69 15.08
N ASP A 71 -2.16 14.51 13.76
CA ASP A 71 -3.40 14.71 13.00
C ASP A 71 -4.09 13.39 12.62
N LEU A 72 -3.40 12.24 12.67
CA LEU A 72 -3.96 10.95 12.24
C LEU A 72 -4.39 10.04 13.40
N TYR A 73 -3.95 10.32 14.62
CA TYR A 73 -4.08 9.41 15.77
C TYR A 73 -5.52 9.10 16.18
N ASP A 74 -6.48 9.98 15.88
CA ASP A 74 -7.89 9.81 16.20
C ASP A 74 -8.69 9.10 15.09
N GLY A 75 -8.02 8.83 13.96
CA GLY A 75 -8.58 8.18 12.78
C GLY A 75 -9.43 9.09 11.88
N LEU A 76 -9.61 10.38 12.19
CA LEU A 76 -10.44 11.27 11.37
C LEU A 76 -9.86 11.46 9.96
N VAL A 77 -8.59 11.83 9.87
CA VAL A 77 -7.89 12.02 8.60
C VAL A 77 -7.88 10.72 7.80
N LEU A 78 -7.57 9.59 8.46
CA LEU A 78 -7.53 8.27 7.81
C LEU A 78 -8.91 7.86 7.25
N HIS A 79 -10.00 8.15 7.97
CA HIS A 79 -11.36 7.90 7.49
C HIS A 79 -11.61 8.65 6.18
N HIS A 80 -11.41 9.97 6.18
CA HIS A 80 -11.66 10.79 5.00
C HIS A 80 -10.76 10.39 3.82
N LEU A 81 -9.50 10.07 4.10
CA LEU A 81 -8.56 9.60 3.09
C LEU A 81 -9.08 8.33 2.40
N LEU A 82 -9.58 7.34 3.15
CA LEU A 82 -10.10 6.10 2.59
C LEU A 82 -11.46 6.26 1.89
N GLU A 83 -12.34 7.14 2.38
CA GLU A 83 -13.59 7.49 1.69
C GLU A 83 -13.31 8.07 0.30
N ASN A 84 -12.29 8.95 0.19
CA ASN A 84 -11.92 9.61 -1.05
C ASN A 84 -11.17 8.67 -2.02
N LEU A 85 -10.19 7.90 -1.51
CA LEU A 85 -9.38 7.00 -2.35
C LEU A 85 -10.13 5.76 -2.86
N GLY A 86 -10.98 5.16 -2.03
CA GLY A 86 -11.59 3.86 -2.34
C GLY A 86 -13.10 3.88 -2.57
N SER A 87 -13.75 5.07 -2.49
CA SER A 87 -15.22 5.17 -2.30
C SER A 87 -15.72 4.26 -1.15
N LEU A 88 -14.85 4.01 -0.17
CA LEU A 88 -15.06 3.01 0.86
C LEU A 88 -15.94 3.62 1.95
N LYS A 89 -17.19 3.18 2.04
CA LYS A 89 -18.09 3.61 3.13
C LYS A 89 -17.75 2.87 4.41
N LEU A 90 -17.08 3.57 5.33
CA LEU A 90 -16.82 3.08 6.68
C LEU A 90 -18.04 3.31 7.56
N ASP A 91 -18.60 2.24 8.14
CA ASP A 91 -19.75 2.30 9.05
C ASP A 91 -19.32 2.73 10.46
N VAL A 92 -18.82 3.96 10.58
CA VAL A 92 -18.38 4.56 11.84
C VAL A 92 -18.72 6.05 11.91
N ASP A 93 -19.04 6.52 13.12
CA ASP A 93 -19.16 7.96 13.42
C ASP A 93 -17.96 8.76 12.87
N LYS A 94 -18.27 9.81 12.10
CA LYS A 94 -17.22 10.71 11.58
C LYS A 94 -16.45 11.41 12.69
N ILE A 95 -17.08 11.72 13.82
CA ILE A 95 -16.42 12.37 14.96
C ILE A 95 -16.33 11.41 16.15
N ALA A 96 -15.10 11.13 16.58
CA ALA A 96 -14.80 10.30 17.73
C ALA A 96 -14.19 11.15 18.87
N LEU A 97 -15.04 11.69 19.75
CA LEU A 97 -14.61 12.58 20.84
C LEU A 97 -14.07 11.87 22.09
N THR A 98 -14.24 10.56 22.19
CA THR A 98 -13.76 9.76 23.33
C THR A 98 -12.74 8.73 22.86
N GLU A 99 -11.77 8.40 23.70
CA GLU A 99 -10.77 7.38 23.38
C GLU A 99 -11.41 6.05 22.96
N LYS A 100 -12.51 5.65 23.63
CA LYS A 100 -13.27 4.45 23.26
C LYS A 100 -13.81 4.52 21.82
N LYS A 101 -14.35 5.66 21.41
CA LYS A 101 -14.82 5.87 20.03
C LYS A 101 -13.66 5.93 19.05
N GLN A 102 -12.55 6.54 19.41
CA GLN A 102 -11.35 6.62 18.56
C GLN A 102 -10.77 5.22 18.33
N ARG A 103 -10.65 4.41 19.38
CA ARG A 103 -10.25 3.00 19.30
C ARG A 103 -11.17 2.19 18.39
N GLN A 104 -12.48 2.32 18.55
CA GLN A 104 -13.44 1.66 17.67
C GLN A 104 -13.29 2.11 16.21
N LYS A 105 -13.11 3.42 15.98
CA LYS A 105 -12.93 3.99 14.65
C LYS A 105 -11.68 3.47 13.96
N LEU A 106 -10.54 3.52 14.64
CA LEU A 106 -9.31 2.95 14.12
C LEU A 106 -9.42 1.45 13.88
N SER A 107 -10.10 0.70 14.75
CA SER A 107 -10.30 -0.74 14.54
C SER A 107 -10.97 -1.02 13.20
N VAL A 108 -12.05 -0.30 12.87
CA VAL A 108 -12.77 -0.48 11.60
C VAL A 108 -11.94 0.01 10.41
N ILE A 109 -11.25 1.14 10.55
CA ILE A 109 -10.36 1.68 9.51
C ILE A 109 -9.24 0.69 9.18
N LEU A 110 -8.52 0.20 10.20
CA LEU A 110 -7.37 -0.68 10.01
C LEU A 110 -7.79 -2.06 9.51
N GLU A 111 -8.95 -2.58 9.92
CA GLU A 111 -9.51 -3.81 9.37
C GLU A 111 -9.88 -3.65 7.89
N ALA A 112 -10.47 -2.50 7.51
CA ALA A 112 -10.77 -2.20 6.12
C ALA A 112 -9.50 -2.11 5.26
N VAL A 113 -8.46 -1.42 5.76
CA VAL A 113 -7.16 -1.34 5.09
C VAL A 113 -6.53 -2.72 4.91
N ALA A 114 -6.50 -3.55 5.97
CA ALA A 114 -5.94 -4.90 5.88
C ALA A 114 -6.66 -5.75 4.82
N LYS A 115 -7.99 -5.64 4.74
CA LYS A 115 -8.81 -6.33 3.70
C LYS A 115 -8.50 -5.82 2.29
N CYS A 116 -8.42 -4.49 2.09
CA CYS A 116 -8.09 -3.91 0.79
C CYS A 116 -6.68 -4.32 0.31
N LEU A 117 -5.72 -4.35 1.22
CA LEU A 117 -4.33 -4.71 0.94
C LEU A 117 -4.07 -6.23 0.93
N GLN A 118 -5.07 -7.06 1.26
CA GLN A 118 -4.94 -8.52 1.41
C GLN A 118 -3.79 -8.92 2.37
N LEU A 119 -3.58 -8.15 3.43
CA LEU A 119 -2.53 -8.40 4.41
C LEU A 119 -3.00 -9.35 5.51
N GLU A 120 -2.13 -10.30 5.88
CA GLU A 120 -2.31 -11.09 7.08
C GLU A 120 -1.93 -10.29 8.34
N GLU A 121 -2.53 -10.62 9.49
CA GLU A 121 -2.20 -9.97 10.77
C GLU A 121 -0.70 -10.03 11.11
N SER A 122 -0.01 -11.11 10.71
CA SER A 122 1.43 -11.32 10.94
C SER A 122 2.31 -10.32 10.18
N GLN A 123 1.79 -9.72 9.12
CA GLN A 123 2.50 -8.79 8.23
C GLN A 123 2.29 -7.32 8.65
N LEU A 124 1.32 -7.05 9.53
CA LEU A 124 0.97 -5.69 9.94
C LEU A 124 2.07 -5.10 10.84
N LYS A 125 2.58 -3.93 10.45
CA LYS A 125 3.54 -3.13 11.24
C LYS A 125 2.88 -2.03 12.06
N TRP A 126 1.55 -2.07 12.15
CA TRP A 126 0.72 -1.11 12.85
C TRP A 126 -0.40 -1.84 13.59
N SER A 127 -0.90 -1.20 14.63
CA SER A 127 -2.05 -1.62 15.42
C SER A 127 -2.87 -0.40 15.85
N VAL A 128 -4.11 -0.64 16.29
CA VAL A 128 -4.97 0.41 16.83
C VAL A 128 -4.25 1.20 17.94
N GLU A 129 -3.59 0.51 18.86
CA GLU A 129 -2.88 1.14 19.98
C GLU A 129 -1.64 1.93 19.50
N SER A 130 -0.91 1.47 18.49
CA SER A 130 0.25 2.21 17.96
C SER A 130 -0.16 3.55 17.34
N ILE A 131 -1.29 3.58 16.61
CA ILE A 131 -1.78 4.81 15.98
C ILE A 131 -2.35 5.75 17.04
N LEU A 132 -3.14 5.25 17.99
CA LEU A 132 -3.66 6.04 19.12
C LEU A 132 -2.57 6.66 19.97
N THR A 133 -1.46 5.95 20.18
CA THR A 133 -0.31 6.43 20.96
C THR A 133 0.66 7.28 20.13
N LYS A 134 0.24 7.69 18.92
CA LYS A 134 0.99 8.58 18.02
C LYS A 134 2.37 8.02 17.64
N ASP A 135 2.47 6.70 17.45
CA ASP A 135 3.73 6.13 16.97
C ASP A 135 3.95 6.49 15.49
N LEU A 136 4.95 7.34 15.25
CA LEU A 136 5.36 7.73 13.90
C LEU A 136 5.73 6.52 13.05
N LEU A 137 6.39 5.50 13.61
CA LEU A 137 6.85 4.36 12.82
C LEU A 137 5.68 3.58 12.23
N SER A 138 4.73 3.17 13.08
CA SER A 138 3.50 2.51 12.63
C SER A 138 2.67 3.40 11.70
N THR A 139 2.57 4.70 11.98
CA THR A 139 1.86 5.65 11.11
C THR A 139 2.48 5.73 9.72
N LEU A 140 3.81 5.79 9.62
CA LEU A 140 4.53 5.80 8.34
C LEU A 140 4.33 4.50 7.56
N HIS A 141 4.44 3.34 8.22
CA HIS A 141 4.20 2.06 7.55
C HIS A 141 2.77 1.95 7.01
N LEU A 142 1.78 2.37 7.80
CA LEU A 142 0.38 2.40 7.37
C LEU A 142 0.19 3.29 6.15
N LEU A 143 0.69 4.53 6.19
CA LEU A 143 0.54 5.48 5.10
C LEU A 143 1.26 5.06 3.83
N VAL A 144 2.48 4.51 3.95
CA VAL A 144 3.22 3.97 2.80
C VAL A 144 2.44 2.81 2.17
N ALA A 145 1.85 1.92 2.97
CA ALA A 145 1.06 0.81 2.46
C ALA A 145 -0.23 1.29 1.73
N ILE A 146 -0.95 2.25 2.32
CA ILE A 146 -2.12 2.87 1.69
C ILE A 146 -1.73 3.59 0.39
N ALA A 147 -0.69 4.42 0.42
CA ALA A 147 -0.23 5.19 -0.74
C ALA A 147 0.20 4.29 -1.90
N LYS A 148 0.97 3.22 -1.62
CA LYS A 148 1.39 2.25 -2.62
C LYS A 148 0.21 1.59 -3.34
N HIS A 149 -0.86 1.28 -2.61
CA HIS A 149 -2.02 0.60 -3.17
C HIS A 149 -2.94 1.53 -3.95
N PHE A 150 -3.31 2.67 -3.36
CA PHE A 150 -4.30 3.58 -3.95
C PHE A 150 -3.68 4.63 -4.90
N LYS A 151 -2.37 4.83 -4.83
CA LYS A 151 -1.67 5.86 -5.62
C LYS A 151 -0.26 5.36 -6.02
N PRO A 152 -0.16 4.25 -6.78
CA PRO A 152 1.13 3.61 -7.14
C PRO A 152 2.09 4.56 -7.86
N ASN A 153 1.56 5.56 -8.58
CA ASN A 153 2.32 6.59 -9.29
C ASN A 153 2.85 7.72 -8.37
N LEU A 154 2.66 7.64 -7.05
CA LEU A 154 3.28 8.57 -6.11
C LEU A 154 4.79 8.34 -6.08
N ALA A 155 5.58 9.38 -6.35
CA ALA A 155 7.04 9.33 -6.39
C ALA A 155 7.66 9.15 -5.00
N MET A 156 7.48 7.98 -4.41
CA MET A 156 7.99 7.63 -3.09
C MET A 156 9.53 7.58 -3.07
N PRO A 157 10.20 8.22 -2.08
CA PRO A 157 11.63 8.12 -1.94
C PRO A 157 12.04 6.67 -1.63
N SER A 158 12.97 6.13 -2.41
CA SER A 158 13.46 4.76 -2.23
C SER A 158 14.43 4.64 -1.07
N ASN A 159 14.43 3.48 -0.41
CA ASN A 159 15.38 3.12 0.63
C ASN A 159 15.41 4.14 1.79
N VAL A 160 14.23 4.48 2.30
CA VAL A 160 14.06 5.26 3.53
C VAL A 160 14.14 4.27 4.69
N GLN A 161 15.16 4.44 5.52
CA GLN A 161 15.41 3.58 6.69
C GLN A 161 15.62 4.43 7.93
N VAL A 162 15.28 3.87 9.08
CA VAL A 162 15.45 4.51 10.39
C VAL A 162 16.05 3.54 11.38
N GLU A 163 16.91 4.03 12.28
CA GLU A 163 17.28 3.23 13.44
C GLU A 163 16.12 3.18 14.42
N THR A 164 15.83 1.97 14.88
CA THR A 164 14.79 1.69 15.86
C THR A 164 15.40 1.10 17.12
N ILE A 165 14.72 1.35 18.24
CA ILE A 165 14.98 0.70 19.52
C ILE A 165 13.70 -0.03 19.93
N THR A 166 13.88 -1.30 20.24
CA THR A 166 12.83 -2.16 20.78
C THR A 166 13.05 -2.29 22.26
N ILE A 167 12.08 -1.85 23.05
CA ILE A 167 12.08 -1.91 24.51
C ILE A 167 11.15 -3.07 24.89
N GLU A 168 11.65 -4.01 25.69
CA GLU A 168 10.91 -5.15 26.22
C GLU A 168 11.05 -5.16 27.74
N ASN A 169 9.93 -5.12 28.47
CA ASN A 169 9.98 -5.18 29.93
C ASN A 169 9.86 -6.63 30.41
N THR A 170 11.01 -7.24 30.74
CA THR A 170 11.09 -8.63 31.18
C THR A 170 11.10 -8.73 32.71
N SER A 171 10.88 -9.93 33.26
CA SER A 171 11.03 -10.20 34.70
C SER A 171 12.43 -9.89 35.27
N ARG A 172 13.44 -9.72 34.40
CA ARG A 172 14.82 -9.38 34.76
C ARG A 172 15.16 -7.89 34.54
N GLY A 173 14.17 -7.08 34.15
CA GLY A 173 14.32 -5.66 33.84
C GLY A 173 14.06 -5.33 32.37
N LEU A 174 14.34 -4.08 32.00
CA LEU A 174 14.21 -3.57 30.64
C LEU A 174 15.32 -4.13 29.74
N LYS A 175 14.91 -4.82 28.67
CA LYS A 175 15.79 -5.26 27.60
C LYS A 175 15.61 -4.34 26.40
N THR A 176 16.70 -3.83 25.86
CA THR A 176 16.70 -2.98 24.67
C THR A 176 17.43 -3.64 23.51
N THR A 177 16.80 -3.67 22.34
CA THR A 177 17.41 -4.19 21.10
C THR A 177 17.36 -3.12 20.03
N ASN A 178 18.51 -2.81 19.42
CA ASN A 178 18.61 -1.86 18.31
C ASN A 178 18.49 -2.59 16.97
N ALA A 179 17.79 -1.99 16.01
CA ALA A 179 17.66 -2.53 14.66
C ALA A 179 17.51 -1.39 13.64
N VAL A 180 17.75 -1.66 12.37
CA VAL A 180 17.38 -0.75 11.27
C VAL A 180 16.04 -1.22 10.69
N GLU A 181 15.10 -0.29 10.54
CA GLU A 181 13.79 -0.54 9.94
C GLU A 181 13.68 0.19 8.60
N TYR A 182 13.27 -0.54 7.56
CA TYR A 182 13.03 0.01 6.24
C TYR A 182 11.55 0.40 6.10
N ILE A 183 11.30 1.68 5.85
CA ILE A 183 9.96 2.25 5.68
C ILE A 183 9.52 2.13 4.21
N THR A 184 10.43 2.39 3.27
CA THR A 184 10.21 2.20 1.84
C THR A 184 11.14 1.13 1.27
N GLU A 185 10.66 0.41 0.26
CA GLU A 185 11.43 -0.65 -0.40
C GLU A 185 12.60 -0.10 -1.21
N ASN A 186 13.62 -0.95 -1.42
CA ASN A 186 14.68 -0.73 -2.39
C ASN A 186 14.19 -1.23 -3.76
N LYS A 187 14.18 -0.36 -4.78
CA LYS A 187 13.82 -0.74 -6.16
C LYS A 187 14.65 -1.90 -6.70
N GLU A 188 15.89 -2.06 -6.24
CA GLU A 188 16.78 -3.15 -6.62
C GLU A 188 16.29 -4.54 -6.16
N ASN A 189 15.43 -4.62 -5.13
CA ASN A 189 14.85 -5.89 -4.68
C ASN A 189 13.58 -6.29 -5.46
N LEU A 190 12.93 -5.37 -6.17
CA LEU A 190 11.72 -5.65 -6.94
C LEU A 190 12.02 -6.53 -8.17
N GLU A 191 13.18 -6.33 -8.81
CA GLU A 191 13.64 -7.17 -9.93
C GLU A 191 13.96 -8.60 -9.52
N ALA A 192 14.19 -8.85 -8.22
CA ALA A 192 14.47 -10.19 -7.69
C ALA A 192 13.21 -10.92 -7.19
N GLN A 193 12.13 -10.21 -6.85
CA GLN A 193 10.87 -10.78 -6.35
C GLN A 193 9.79 -10.95 -7.42
N SER A 194 9.94 -10.34 -8.61
CA SER A 194 8.99 -10.45 -9.73
C SER A 194 9.07 -11.79 -10.50
N LYS A 195 9.37 -12.91 -9.83
CA LYS A 195 9.60 -14.19 -10.50
C LYS A 195 8.49 -15.23 -10.34
N ASP A 196 7.53 -15.02 -9.45
CA ASP A 196 6.34 -15.85 -9.37
C ASP A 196 5.16 -14.95 -9.05
N ASP A 197 4.45 -14.48 -10.07
CA ASP A 197 3.15 -13.84 -9.84
C ASP A 197 2.08 -14.89 -9.47
N ALA A 198 0.91 -14.45 -9.03
CA ALA A 198 -0.17 -15.36 -8.61
C ALA A 198 -0.64 -16.29 -9.75
N PHE A 199 -0.40 -15.93 -11.01
CA PHE A 199 -0.70 -16.76 -12.17
C PHE A 199 0.41 -17.79 -12.41
N ASP A 200 1.68 -17.46 -12.21
CA ASP A 200 2.79 -18.42 -12.24
C ASP A 200 2.62 -19.53 -11.20
N GLU A 201 2.17 -19.17 -9.98
CA GLU A 201 1.82 -20.16 -8.95
C GLU A 201 0.59 -20.99 -9.36
N LEU A 202 -0.43 -20.37 -9.94
CA LEU A 202 -1.62 -21.07 -10.45
C LEU A 202 -1.25 -22.08 -11.54
N PHE A 203 -0.42 -21.68 -12.50
CA PHE A 203 0.03 -22.53 -13.61
C PHE A 203 0.90 -23.69 -13.12
N SER A 204 1.73 -23.45 -12.11
CA SER A 204 2.64 -24.48 -11.58
C SER A 204 1.99 -25.44 -10.58
N ARG A 205 1.07 -24.96 -9.72
CA ARG A 205 0.56 -25.73 -8.57
C ARG A 205 -0.89 -26.16 -8.67
N ALA A 206 -1.73 -25.47 -9.44
CA ALA A 206 -3.16 -25.75 -9.53
C ALA A 206 -3.73 -25.52 -10.95
N PRO A 207 -3.18 -26.21 -11.98
CA PRO A 207 -3.65 -26.04 -13.36
C PRO A 207 -5.12 -26.44 -13.54
N ASP A 208 -5.64 -27.31 -12.68
CA ASP A 208 -7.06 -27.71 -12.62
C ASP A 208 -8.00 -26.55 -12.25
N LYS A 209 -7.49 -25.49 -11.62
CA LYS A 209 -8.26 -24.28 -11.28
C LYS A 209 -8.26 -23.23 -12.40
N LEU A 210 -7.44 -23.41 -13.45
CA LEU A 210 -7.32 -22.44 -14.54
C LEU A 210 -8.66 -22.22 -15.25
N ASP A 211 -9.43 -23.28 -15.51
CA ASP A 211 -10.74 -23.17 -16.15
C ASP A 211 -11.76 -22.41 -15.29
N ALA A 212 -11.66 -22.52 -13.97
CA ALA A 212 -12.51 -21.75 -13.05
C ALA A 212 -12.13 -20.26 -13.09
N VAL A 213 -10.83 -19.95 -13.10
CA VAL A 213 -10.34 -18.56 -13.23
C VAL A 213 -10.74 -17.96 -14.56
N LYS A 214 -10.60 -18.69 -15.67
CA LYS A 214 -11.07 -18.27 -17.00
C LYS A 214 -12.56 -17.92 -17.01
N LYS A 215 -13.40 -18.72 -16.35
CA LYS A 215 -14.85 -18.44 -16.22
C LYS A 215 -15.13 -17.16 -15.43
N VAL A 216 -14.43 -16.94 -14.31
CA VAL A 216 -14.58 -15.73 -13.51
C VAL A 216 -14.13 -14.50 -14.32
N PHE A 217 -12.99 -14.60 -15.00
CA PHE A 217 -12.49 -13.53 -15.86
C PHE A 217 -13.47 -13.22 -17.00
N LEU A 218 -14.07 -14.25 -17.63
CA LEU A 218 -15.06 -14.07 -18.69
C LEU A 218 -16.33 -13.36 -18.18
N GLN A 219 -16.78 -13.68 -16.97
CA GLN A 219 -17.89 -12.99 -16.33
C GLN A 219 -17.55 -11.53 -16.04
N PHE A 220 -16.36 -11.27 -15.50
CA PHE A 220 -15.86 -9.92 -15.25
C PHE A 220 -15.82 -9.10 -16.54
N VAL A 221 -15.16 -9.59 -17.59
CA VAL A 221 -15.07 -8.89 -18.88
C VAL A 221 -16.46 -8.55 -19.41
N ASN A 222 -17.39 -9.52 -19.46
CA ASN A 222 -18.75 -9.29 -19.95
C ASN A 222 -19.55 -8.30 -19.09
N GLN A 223 -19.32 -8.24 -17.79
CA GLN A 223 -19.95 -7.24 -16.92
C GLN A 223 -19.57 -5.81 -17.30
N HIS A 224 -18.33 -5.60 -17.76
CA HIS A 224 -17.82 -4.29 -18.15
C HIS A 224 -18.15 -3.95 -19.61
N ILE A 225 -17.79 -4.81 -20.57
CA ILE A 225 -18.01 -4.54 -22.00
C ILE A 225 -19.47 -4.70 -22.43
N GLY A 226 -20.30 -5.41 -21.64
CA GLY A 226 -21.73 -5.55 -21.90
C GLY A 226 -22.47 -4.21 -21.94
N LYS A 227 -21.95 -3.19 -21.24
CA LYS A 227 -22.45 -1.81 -21.31
C LYS A 227 -22.31 -1.19 -22.70
N LEU A 228 -21.38 -1.69 -23.51
CA LEU A 228 -21.15 -1.29 -24.90
C LEU A 228 -21.95 -2.13 -25.90
N GLY A 229 -22.78 -3.07 -25.42
CA GLY A 229 -23.52 -4.02 -26.28
C GLY A 229 -22.65 -5.16 -26.82
N LEU A 230 -21.47 -5.38 -26.25
CA LEU A 230 -20.54 -6.44 -26.65
C LEU A 230 -20.63 -7.65 -25.71
N SER A 231 -20.24 -8.81 -26.22
CA SER A 231 -20.18 -10.07 -25.48
C SER A 231 -18.96 -10.88 -25.91
N VAL A 232 -18.22 -11.38 -24.94
CA VAL A 232 -17.08 -12.29 -25.11
C VAL A 232 -17.49 -13.68 -24.65
N LYS A 233 -17.25 -14.67 -25.51
CA LYS A 233 -17.49 -16.10 -25.27
C LYS A 233 -16.18 -16.88 -25.15
N ASP A 234 -15.14 -16.43 -25.83
CA ASP A 234 -13.81 -17.02 -25.76
C ASP A 234 -12.77 -15.92 -25.63
N ILE A 235 -12.06 -15.92 -24.51
CA ILE A 235 -11.06 -14.89 -24.19
C ILE A 235 -9.83 -15.08 -25.08
N GLU A 236 -9.45 -16.32 -25.40
CA GLU A 236 -8.20 -16.61 -26.11
C GLU A 236 -8.22 -16.05 -27.53
N SER A 237 -9.31 -16.27 -28.26
CA SER A 237 -9.45 -15.73 -29.61
C SER A 237 -9.89 -14.26 -29.64
N GLN A 238 -10.80 -13.82 -28.76
CA GLN A 238 -11.42 -12.50 -28.88
C GLN A 238 -10.59 -11.36 -28.27
N PHE A 239 -9.52 -11.66 -27.52
CA PHE A 239 -8.56 -10.64 -27.06
C PHE A 239 -7.35 -10.52 -27.99
N ALA A 240 -7.15 -11.47 -28.91
CA ALA A 240 -5.93 -11.57 -29.71
C ALA A 240 -5.67 -10.36 -30.63
N ASP A 241 -6.72 -9.60 -30.95
CA ASP A 241 -6.65 -8.43 -31.83
C ASP A 241 -6.55 -7.08 -31.10
N GLY A 242 -6.48 -7.13 -29.77
CA GLY A 242 -6.34 -5.96 -28.88
C GLY A 242 -7.59 -5.10 -28.71
N VAL A 243 -8.67 -5.31 -29.49
CA VAL A 243 -9.85 -4.42 -29.47
C VAL A 243 -10.60 -4.52 -28.15
N ILE A 244 -10.89 -5.74 -27.71
CA ILE A 244 -11.59 -5.97 -26.45
C ILE A 244 -10.75 -5.48 -25.27
N LEU A 245 -9.43 -5.65 -25.32
CA LEU A 245 -8.52 -5.18 -24.28
C LEU A 245 -8.56 -3.64 -24.15
N LEU A 246 -8.44 -2.92 -25.26
CA LEU A 246 -8.56 -1.46 -25.30
C LEU A 246 -9.90 -1.01 -24.71
N LEU A 247 -11.01 -1.55 -25.20
CA LEU A 247 -12.34 -1.17 -24.74
C LEU A 247 -12.55 -1.46 -23.24
N LEU A 248 -12.01 -2.58 -22.75
CA LEU A 248 -12.04 -2.93 -21.33
C LEU A 248 -11.25 -1.93 -20.49
N ILE A 249 -10.02 -1.57 -20.90
CA ILE A 249 -9.20 -0.54 -20.24
C ILE A 249 -9.96 0.78 -20.20
N GLY A 250 -10.58 1.19 -21.31
CA GLY A 250 -11.40 2.40 -21.36
C GLY A 250 -12.61 2.38 -20.41
N GLN A 251 -13.26 1.22 -20.23
CA GLN A 251 -14.37 1.08 -19.29
C GLN A 251 -13.94 1.06 -17.82
N LEU A 252 -12.72 0.60 -17.52
CA LEU A 252 -12.21 0.48 -16.16
C LEU A 252 -11.58 1.80 -15.68
N GLU A 253 -10.68 2.36 -16.47
CA GLU A 253 -9.93 3.58 -16.13
C GLU A 253 -10.67 4.87 -16.53
N GLY A 254 -11.77 4.75 -17.27
CA GLY A 254 -12.55 5.90 -17.74
C GLY A 254 -11.87 6.70 -18.85
N TYR A 255 -10.88 6.12 -19.55
CA TYR A 255 -10.25 6.76 -20.70
C TYR A 255 -11.26 7.03 -21.82
N PHE A 256 -11.16 8.21 -22.42
CA PHE A 256 -11.83 8.49 -23.69
C PHE A 256 -10.99 7.92 -24.84
N LEU A 257 -11.37 6.73 -25.32
CA LEU A 257 -10.71 6.10 -26.46
C LEU A 257 -11.26 6.68 -27.77
N ASN A 258 -10.45 7.45 -28.47
CA ASN A 258 -10.80 7.96 -29.78
C ASN A 258 -10.68 6.83 -30.80
N LEU A 259 -11.77 6.56 -31.53
CA LEU A 259 -11.87 5.50 -32.53
C LEU A 259 -10.92 5.67 -33.74
N ARG A 260 -10.20 6.80 -33.83
CA ARG A 260 -9.16 7.03 -34.84
C ARG A 260 -7.78 6.50 -34.41
N ASP A 261 -7.61 6.23 -33.13
CA ASP A 261 -6.29 5.90 -32.56
C ASP A 261 -6.03 4.39 -32.56
N PHE A 262 -7.06 3.58 -32.83
CA PHE A 262 -6.98 2.12 -32.91
C PHE A 262 -7.94 1.56 -33.97
N PHE A 263 -7.72 0.31 -34.36
CA PHE A 263 -8.52 -0.38 -35.38
C PHE A 263 -9.63 -1.20 -34.72
N LEU A 264 -10.90 -0.83 -34.90
CA LEU A 264 -12.05 -1.59 -34.38
C LEU A 264 -12.23 -2.96 -35.04
N THR A 265 -11.78 -3.10 -36.28
CA THR A 265 -11.85 -4.33 -37.08
C THR A 265 -10.50 -4.54 -37.76
N PRO A 266 -9.47 -4.93 -37.01
CA PRO A 266 -8.13 -5.10 -37.57
C PRO A 266 -8.13 -6.24 -38.58
N ALA A 267 -7.61 -5.99 -39.77
CA ALA A 267 -7.55 -6.90 -40.90
C ALA A 267 -6.13 -7.47 -41.14
N SER A 268 -5.13 -6.96 -40.42
CA SER A 268 -3.74 -7.40 -40.52
C SER A 268 -3.08 -7.55 -39.16
N THR A 269 -2.04 -8.39 -39.09
CA THR A 269 -1.22 -8.55 -37.88
C THR A 269 -0.62 -7.22 -37.42
N THR A 270 -0.26 -6.32 -38.34
CA THR A 270 0.24 -4.99 -38.01
C THR A 270 -0.80 -4.14 -37.29
N GLU A 271 -2.07 -4.20 -37.71
CA GLU A 271 -3.16 -3.48 -37.05
C GLU A 271 -3.51 -4.08 -35.68
N MET A 272 -3.46 -5.41 -35.56
CA MET A 272 -3.63 -6.10 -34.27
C MET A 272 -2.51 -5.70 -33.29
N LEU A 273 -1.26 -5.72 -33.75
CA LEU A 273 -0.10 -5.36 -32.94
C LEU A 273 -0.14 -3.88 -32.54
N HIS A 274 -0.58 -3.00 -33.43
CA HIS A 274 -0.84 -1.58 -33.10
C HIS A 274 -1.84 -1.44 -31.95
N ASN A 275 -2.97 -2.16 -31.98
CA ASN A 275 -3.96 -2.13 -30.90
C ASN A 275 -3.40 -2.65 -29.58
N VAL A 276 -2.64 -3.76 -29.62
CA VAL A 276 -2.01 -4.35 -28.43
C VAL A 276 -1.00 -3.39 -27.83
N ASN A 277 -0.14 -2.76 -28.64
CA ASN A 277 0.83 -1.77 -28.17
C ASN A 277 0.14 -0.57 -27.52
N LEU A 278 -0.92 -0.05 -28.15
CA LEU A 278 -1.68 1.06 -27.56
C LEU A 278 -2.28 0.66 -26.20
N ALA A 279 -2.76 -0.57 -26.05
CA ALA A 279 -3.26 -1.06 -24.77
C ALA A 279 -2.15 -1.12 -23.72
N LEU A 280 -0.96 -1.60 -24.09
CA LEU A 280 0.20 -1.64 -23.19
C LEU A 280 0.67 -0.24 -22.79
N ASP A 281 0.68 0.72 -23.72
CA ASP A 281 1.01 2.12 -23.44
C ASP A 281 0.01 2.72 -22.44
N LEU A 282 -1.30 2.51 -22.65
CA LEU A 282 -2.34 2.99 -21.72
C LEU A 282 -2.23 2.38 -20.32
N LEU A 283 -1.88 1.09 -20.23
CA LEU A 283 -1.66 0.43 -18.94
C LEU A 283 -0.38 0.94 -18.27
N THR A 284 0.67 1.23 -19.04
CA THR A 284 1.92 1.79 -18.53
C THR A 284 1.72 3.21 -18.01
N ASP A 285 1.03 4.06 -18.77
CA ASP A 285 0.67 5.43 -18.36
C ASP A 285 -0.25 5.44 -17.13
N GLY A 286 -1.13 4.43 -17.02
CA GLY A 286 -1.95 4.19 -15.84
C GLY A 286 -1.17 3.70 -14.60
N GLY A 287 0.08 3.29 -14.74
CA GLY A 287 0.87 2.67 -13.67
C GLY A 287 0.44 1.25 -13.32
N LEU A 288 -0.22 0.56 -14.25
CA LEU A 288 -0.72 -0.81 -14.11
C LEU A 288 0.27 -1.86 -14.63
N LEU A 289 1.26 -1.45 -15.43
CA LEU A 289 2.37 -2.29 -15.88
C LEU A 289 3.69 -1.85 -15.25
N ASN A 290 4.30 -2.77 -14.49
CA ASN A 290 5.59 -2.56 -13.83
C ASN A 290 6.73 -3.36 -14.48
N PHE A 291 6.47 -4.04 -15.60
CA PHE A 291 7.41 -4.89 -16.32
C PHE A 291 7.15 -4.82 -17.83
N SER A 292 8.19 -5.12 -18.62
CA SER A 292 8.09 -5.13 -20.08
C SER A 292 7.31 -6.37 -20.53
N VAL A 293 6.19 -6.15 -21.24
CA VAL A 293 5.42 -7.20 -21.89
C VAL A 293 5.79 -7.19 -23.38
N ASN A 294 6.10 -8.36 -23.94
CA ASN A 294 6.25 -8.48 -25.40
C ASN A 294 4.86 -8.52 -26.05
N SER A 295 4.65 -7.67 -27.04
CA SER A 295 3.42 -7.59 -27.83
C SER A 295 3.34 -8.64 -28.95
N GLU A 296 4.45 -9.30 -29.29
CA GLU A 296 4.56 -10.35 -30.32
C GLU A 296 4.30 -11.77 -29.79
#